data_AF-A0A6G1ZX14-F1
#
_entry.id   AF-A0A6G1ZX14-F1
#
_cell.length_a   1.000
_cell.length_b   1.000
_cell.length_c   1.000
_cell.angle_alpha   90.00
_cell.angle_beta   90.00
_cell.angle_gamma   90.00
#
_symmetry.space_group_name_H-M   'P 1'
#
loop_
_entity.id
_entity.type
_entity.pdbx_description
1 polymer ?
#
loop_
_entity_poly.entity_id
_entity_poly.type
_entity_poly.pdbx_seq_one_letter_code
_entity_poly.pdbx_strand_id
1 'polypeptide(L)'
;MATNTVGIDKEVEVNRKENLRDHRLYWIGRRTQDVILSSLALVVLSPVMLATAIAIVVDDPSAGPVFSQERIGRNGKPFKFYKFRSMCPNAEAKLDDLLDQNEMDGPVFKIKDDPRITRVGKFIRKTSLDELPQLWNILKGDMSIVGVRDIIGTTKEKPQFSAAFAM
;
A
#
# COMPACT_ATOMS: atom_id res chain seq x y z
N MET A 1 -23.02 41.93 27.02
CA MET A 1 -23.05 40.45 27.07
C MET A 1 -21.76 39.95 26.47
N ALA A 2 -20.84 39.43 27.28
CA ALA A 2 -19.54 38.96 26.82
C ALA A 2 -19.65 37.46 26.48
N THR A 3 -19.36 37.12 25.22
CA THR A 3 -19.28 35.73 24.74
C THR A 3 -17.96 35.12 25.17
N ASN A 4 -17.99 34.17 26.11
CA ASN A 4 -16.85 33.32 26.45
C ASN A 4 -16.58 32.34 25.30
N THR A 5 -15.54 32.61 24.51
CA THR A 5 -14.95 31.61 23.60
C THR A 5 -14.05 30.69 24.43
N VAL A 6 -14.56 29.50 24.75
CA VAL A 6 -13.75 28.41 25.33
C VAL A 6 -12.79 27.93 24.23
N GLY A 7 -11.58 28.47 24.21
CA GLY A 7 -10.49 27.97 23.39
C GLY A 7 -10.13 26.56 23.84
N ILE A 8 -10.45 25.56 23.02
CA ILE A 8 -9.88 24.21 23.15
C ILE A 8 -8.49 24.29 22.52
N ASP A 9 -7.54 24.84 23.27
CA ASP A 9 -6.12 24.81 22.94
C ASP A 9 -5.43 23.85 23.93
N LYS A 10 -5.86 22.59 23.91
CA LYS A 10 -5.06 21.51 24.49
C LYS A 10 -4.15 21.03 23.39
N GLU A 11 -2.89 21.47 23.38
CA GLU A 11 -1.82 20.75 22.70
C GLU A 11 -1.81 19.32 23.27
N VAL A 12 -2.39 18.38 22.51
CA VAL A 12 -2.33 16.96 22.85
C VAL A 12 -0.92 16.50 22.51
N GLU A 13 -0.01 16.60 23.47
CA GLU A 13 1.34 16.05 23.34
C GLU A 13 1.25 14.52 23.45
N VAL A 14 1.06 13.84 22.31
CA VAL A 14 0.97 12.37 22.26
C VAL A 14 2.36 11.79 22.49
N ASN A 15 2.70 11.48 23.75
CA ASN A 15 3.94 10.79 24.09
C ASN A 15 3.89 9.33 23.65
N ARG A 16 4.34 9.08 22.41
CA ARG A 16 4.34 7.75 21.77
C ARG A 16 5.09 6.70 22.59
N LYS A 17 6.20 7.05 23.25
CA LYS A 17 7.01 6.07 23.98
C LYS A 17 6.29 5.55 25.22
N GLU A 18 5.54 6.40 25.91
CA GLU A 18 4.73 6.03 27.06
C GLU A 18 3.52 5.20 26.64
N ASN A 19 2.79 5.64 25.61
CA ASN A 19 1.64 4.89 25.08
C ASN A 19 2.01 3.47 24.59
N LEU A 20 3.17 3.33 23.93
CA LEU A 20 3.70 2.01 23.51
C LEU A 20 4.09 1.12 24.69
N ARG A 21 4.55 1.71 25.81
CA ARG A 21 4.89 0.96 27.04
C ARG A 21 3.64 0.50 27.75
N ASP A 22 2.65 1.37 27.89
CA ASP A 22 1.39 1.08 28.58
C ASP A 22 0.53 0.05 27.82
N HIS A 23 0.60 0.06 26.49
CA HIS A 23 -0.13 -0.86 25.62
C HIS A 23 0.75 -1.92 24.96
N ARG A 24 1.92 -2.25 25.55
CA ARG A 24 2.87 -3.20 24.95
C ARG A 24 2.23 -4.55 24.62
N LEU A 25 1.35 -5.04 25.49
CA LEU A 25 0.61 -6.29 25.28
C LEU A 25 -0.34 -6.22 24.08
N TYR A 26 -1.04 -5.09 23.91
CA TYR A 26 -1.91 -4.87 22.75
C TYR A 26 -1.10 -4.90 21.45
N TRP A 27 0.06 -4.25 21.42
CA TRP A 27 0.93 -4.22 20.24
C TRP A 27 1.51 -5.59 19.89
N ILE A 28 1.90 -6.37 20.90
CA ILE A 28 2.36 -7.75 20.71
C ILE A 28 1.21 -8.61 20.18
N GLY A 29 0.00 -8.48 20.73
CA GLY A 29 -1.18 -9.20 20.28
C GLY A 29 -1.51 -8.90 18.82
N ARG A 30 -1.54 -7.61 18.46
CA ARG A 30 -1.79 -7.15 17.08
C ARG A 30 -0.74 -7.69 16.11
N ARG A 31 0.55 -7.62 16.48
CA ARG A 31 1.63 -8.16 15.64
C ARG A 31 1.54 -9.67 15.47
N THR A 32 1.17 -10.38 16.54
CA THR A 32 1.01 -11.85 16.50
C THR A 32 -0.15 -12.23 15.58
N GLN A 33 -1.28 -11.51 15.68
CA GLN A 33 -2.42 -11.68 14.78
C GLN A 33 -2.03 -11.46 13.31
N ASP A 34 -1.30 -10.37 13.00
CA ASP A 34 -0.83 -10.10 11.64
C ASP A 34 0.02 -11.24 11.09
N VAL A 35 0.97 -11.75 11.87
CA VAL A 35 1.85 -12.85 11.46
C VAL A 35 1.06 -14.14 11.23
N ILE A 36 0.17 -14.50 12.15
CA ILE A 36 -0.63 -15.73 12.03
C ILE A 36 -1.55 -15.67 10.81
N LEU A 37 -2.30 -14.57 10.67
CA LEU A 37 -3.26 -14.41 9.58
C LEU A 37 -2.56 -14.30 8.22
N SER A 38 -1.46 -13.55 8.12
CA SER A 38 -0.69 -13.46 6.86
C SER A 38 -0.03 -14.79 6.50
N SER A 39 0.50 -15.55 7.46
CA SER A 39 1.07 -16.88 7.22
C SER A 39 0.01 -17.86 6.72
N LEU A 40 -1.16 -17.90 7.37
CA LEU A 40 -2.26 -18.76 6.96
C LEU A 40 -2.77 -18.37 5.56
N ALA A 41 -2.96 -17.07 5.31
CA ALA A 41 -3.39 -16.56 4.03
C ALA A 41 -2.38 -16.89 2.92
N LEU A 42 -1.07 -16.77 3.16
CA LEU A 42 -0.04 -17.14 2.20
C LEU A 42 -0.11 -18.62 1.82
N VAL A 43 -0.31 -19.51 2.79
CA VAL A 43 -0.43 -20.95 2.52
C VAL A 43 -1.68 -21.24 1.70
N VAL A 44 -2.84 -20.75 2.16
CA VAL A 44 -4.15 -21.02 1.53
C VAL A 44 -4.24 -20.39 0.13
N LEU A 45 -3.71 -19.19 -0.05
CA LEU A 45 -3.76 -18.46 -1.31
C LEU A 45 -2.58 -18.76 -2.24
N SER A 46 -1.58 -19.52 -1.79
CA SER A 46 -0.43 -19.89 -2.63
C SER A 46 -0.79 -20.50 -3.99
N PRO A 47 -1.82 -21.36 -4.14
CA PRO A 47 -2.18 -21.90 -5.45
C PRO A 47 -2.76 -20.82 -6.38
N VAL A 48 -3.55 -19.90 -5.82
CA VAL A 48 -4.14 -18.76 -6.56
C VAL A 48 -3.05 -17.78 -6.96
N MET A 49 -2.11 -17.49 -6.07
CA MET A 49 -0.95 -16.64 -6.34
C MET A 49 -0.07 -17.23 -7.45
N LEU A 50 0.18 -18.54 -7.41
CA LEU A 50 0.95 -19.23 -8.45
C LEU A 50 0.22 -19.21 -9.80
N ALA A 51 -1.07 -19.53 -9.83
CA ALA A 51 -1.88 -19.48 -11.06
C ALA A 51 -1.90 -18.05 -11.64
N THR A 52 -2.05 -17.04 -10.80
CA THR A 52 -2.01 -15.63 -11.20
C THR A 52 -0.63 -15.25 -11.75
N ALA A 53 0.45 -15.68 -11.10
CA ALA A 53 1.81 -15.44 -11.57
C ALA A 53 2.06 -16.06 -12.95
N ILE A 54 1.61 -17.31 -13.16
CA ILE A 54 1.70 -17.98 -14.47
C ILE A 54 0.87 -17.21 -15.52
N ALA A 55 -0.37 -16.84 -15.20
CA ALA A 55 -1.22 -16.11 -16.12
C ALA A 55 -0.59 -14.77 -16.57
N ILE A 56 0.05 -14.04 -15.65
CA ILE A 56 0.77 -12.81 -15.97
C ILE A 56 1.97 -13.06 -16.88
N VAL A 57 2.78 -14.09 -16.59
CA VAL A 57 3.95 -14.43 -17.43
C VAL A 57 3.55 -14.90 -18.82
N VAL A 58 2.42 -15.60 -18.95
CA VAL A 58 1.89 -16.03 -20.25
C VAL A 58 1.33 -14.85 -21.05
N ASP A 59 0.68 -13.89 -20.38
CA ASP A 59 0.11 -12.68 -21.01
C ASP A 59 1.22 -11.69 -21.43
N ASP A 60 2.29 -11.59 -20.64
CA ASP A 60 3.46 -10.76 -20.94
C ASP A 60 4.77 -11.43 -20.46
N PRO A 61 5.43 -12.23 -21.33
CA PRO A 61 6.66 -12.95 -20.98
C PRO A 61 7.88 -12.03 -20.86
N SER A 62 7.75 -10.75 -21.23
CA SER A 62 8.85 -9.79 -21.27
C SER A 62 9.31 -9.36 -19.88
N ALA A 63 8.49 -9.57 -18.84
CA ALA A 63 8.82 -9.22 -17.46
C ALA A 63 8.26 -10.20 -16.43
N GLY A 64 8.88 -10.26 -15.26
CA GLY A 64 8.43 -11.09 -14.16
C GLY A 64 7.04 -10.68 -13.60
N PRO A 65 6.33 -11.62 -12.95
CA PRO A 65 4.94 -11.43 -12.52
C PRO A 65 4.78 -10.50 -11.32
N VAL A 66 5.85 -10.27 -10.56
CA VAL A 66 5.85 -9.40 -9.37
C VAL A 66 6.54 -8.08 -9.70
N PHE A 67 5.92 -7.00 -9.28
CA PHE A 67 6.45 -5.65 -9.33
C PHE A 67 6.64 -5.12 -7.90
N SER A 68 7.75 -4.43 -7.66
CA SER A 68 8.06 -3.81 -6.37
C SER A 68 8.22 -2.30 -6.52
N GLN A 69 7.65 -1.54 -5.59
CA GLN A 69 7.79 -0.09 -5.50
C GLN A 69 8.27 0.32 -4.11
N GLU A 70 9.08 1.35 -3.99
CA GLU A 70 9.43 1.90 -2.67
C GLU A 70 8.29 2.76 -2.11
N ARG A 71 7.96 2.52 -0.84
CA ARG A 71 6.93 3.23 -0.06
C ARG A 71 7.49 3.65 1.29
N ILE A 72 6.90 4.68 1.90
CA ILE A 72 7.26 5.13 3.24
C ILE A 72 6.32 4.45 4.25
N GLY A 73 6.89 3.57 5.07
CA GLY A 73 6.16 2.85 6.11
C GLY A 73 6.35 3.46 7.50
N ARG A 74 6.21 2.62 8.53
CA ARG A 74 6.25 3.04 9.93
C ARG A 74 7.54 3.79 10.27
N ASN A 75 7.41 4.92 10.98
CA ASN A 75 8.51 5.80 11.39
C ASN A 75 9.30 6.41 10.22
N GLY A 76 8.67 6.58 9.06
CA GLY A 76 9.32 7.17 7.89
C GLY A 76 10.33 6.26 7.21
N LYS A 77 10.36 4.96 7.55
CA LYS A 77 11.30 4.02 6.96
C LYS A 77 10.82 3.57 5.58
N PRO A 78 11.66 3.63 4.54
CA PRO A 78 11.31 3.10 3.24
C PRO A 78 11.24 1.57 3.29
N PHE A 79 10.28 0.99 2.58
CA PHE A 79 10.17 -0.46 2.39
C PHE A 79 9.72 -0.79 0.96
N LYS A 80 9.97 -2.02 0.53
CA LYS A 80 9.56 -2.52 -0.79
C LYS A 80 8.13 -3.03 -0.73
N PHE A 81 7.22 -2.33 -1.39
CA PHE A 81 5.82 -2.70 -1.55
C PHE A 81 5.66 -3.65 -2.74
N TYR A 82 5.23 -4.89 -2.50
CA TYR A 82 5.07 -5.91 -3.54
C TYR A 82 3.64 -5.95 -4.06
N LYS A 83 3.49 -6.06 -5.38
CA LYS A 83 2.21 -6.32 -6.05
C LYS A 83 2.42 -7.19 -7.28
N PHE A 84 1.37 -7.86 -7.76
CA PHE A 84 1.46 -8.47 -9.07
C PHE A 84 1.46 -7.40 -10.17
N ARG A 85 2.20 -7.67 -11.23
CA ARG A 85 2.29 -6.82 -12.40
C ARG A 85 0.97 -6.87 -13.16
N SER A 86 0.27 -5.74 -13.20
CA SER A 86 -0.96 -5.57 -13.95
C SER A 86 -0.79 -4.73 -15.22
N MET A 87 0.41 -4.19 -15.43
CA MET A 87 0.72 -3.23 -16.50
C MET A 87 1.92 -3.72 -17.31
N CYS A 88 1.91 -3.42 -18.61
CA CYS A 88 3.02 -3.70 -19.51
C CYS A 88 4.33 -3.03 -19.02
N PRO A 89 5.51 -3.61 -19.29
CA PRO A 89 6.81 -3.03 -18.93
C PRO A 89 7.01 -1.61 -19.47
N ASN A 90 6.49 -1.33 -20.67
CA ASN A 90 6.58 -0.02 -21.32
C ASN A 90 5.48 0.96 -20.88
N ALA A 91 4.79 0.71 -19.75
CA ALA A 91 3.73 1.58 -19.27
C ALA A 91 4.22 3.00 -18.90
N GLU A 92 5.48 3.15 -18.49
CA GLU A 92 6.08 4.46 -18.19
C GLU A 92 6.28 5.28 -19.46
N ALA A 93 6.81 4.69 -20.54
CA ALA A 93 6.99 5.37 -21.83
C ALA A 93 5.64 5.79 -22.45
N LYS A 94 4.58 5.00 -22.23
CA LYS A 94 3.22 5.33 -22.66
C LYS A 94 2.49 6.30 -21.72
N LEU A 95 3.05 6.63 -20.56
CA LEU A 95 2.39 7.55 -19.62
C LEU A 95 2.36 8.96 -20.21
N ASP A 96 3.48 9.44 -20.77
CA ASP A 96 3.62 10.79 -21.31
C ASP A 96 2.61 11.05 -22.44
N ASP A 97 2.40 10.07 -23.33
CA ASP A 97 1.41 10.14 -24.42
C ASP A 97 -0.05 10.11 -23.94
N LEU A 98 -0.30 9.69 -22.70
CA LEU A 98 -1.65 9.54 -22.13
C LEU A 98 -1.97 10.59 -21.06
N LEU A 99 -1.02 11.49 -20.73
CA LEU A 99 -1.24 12.56 -19.75
C LEU A 99 -2.46 13.43 -20.11
N ASP A 100 -2.66 13.69 -21.40
CA ASP A 100 -3.79 14.46 -21.93
C ASP A 100 -5.15 13.75 -21.79
N GLN A 101 -5.16 12.45 -21.51
CA GLN A 101 -6.36 11.64 -21.32
C GLN A 101 -6.71 11.43 -19.83
N ASN A 102 -6.01 12.10 -18.91
CA ASN A 102 -6.27 11.95 -17.48
C ASN A 102 -7.68 12.44 -17.13
N GLU A 103 -8.50 11.55 -16.54
CA GLU A 103 -9.89 11.86 -16.15
C GLU A 103 -9.98 12.46 -14.74
N MET A 104 -8.86 12.66 -14.05
CA MET A 104 -8.81 13.19 -12.68
C MET A 104 -7.87 14.39 -12.54
N ASP A 105 -8.35 15.44 -11.87
CA ASP A 105 -7.51 16.56 -11.44
C ASP A 105 -6.69 16.19 -10.18
N GLY A 106 -5.39 16.50 -10.20
CA GLY A 106 -4.46 16.26 -9.07
C GLY A 106 -3.29 15.31 -9.39
N PRO A 107 -2.50 14.88 -8.39
CA PRO A 107 -1.31 14.04 -8.60
C PRO A 107 -1.64 12.57 -8.94
N VAL A 108 -2.92 12.24 -9.11
CA VAL A 108 -3.41 10.88 -9.33
C VAL A 108 -3.83 10.75 -10.79
N PHE A 109 -3.10 9.94 -11.54
CA PHE A 109 -3.44 9.62 -12.92
C PHE A 109 -4.45 8.46 -12.97
N LYS A 110 -5.61 8.67 -13.60
CA LYS A 110 -6.64 7.62 -13.77
C LYS A 110 -7.31 7.74 -15.13
N ILE A 111 -7.31 6.61 -15.86
CA ILE A 111 -8.07 6.40 -17.08
C ILE A 111 -8.92 5.14 -16.89
N LYS A 112 -10.19 5.17 -17.29
CA LYS A 112 -11.12 4.04 -17.10
C LYS A 112 -10.72 2.79 -17.91
N ASP A 113 -10.28 2.98 -19.14
CA ASP A 113 -9.74 1.93 -20.02
C ASP A 113 -8.29 2.24 -20.41
N ASP A 114 -7.39 2.10 -19.43
CA ASP A 114 -5.96 2.34 -19.62
C ASP A 114 -5.34 1.26 -20.54
N PRO A 115 -4.82 1.63 -21.73
CA PRO A 115 -4.25 0.69 -22.70
C PRO A 115 -2.92 0.05 -22.23
N ARG A 116 -2.40 0.48 -21.08
CA ARG A 116 -1.19 -0.09 -20.46
C ARG A 116 -1.51 -1.28 -19.55
N ILE A 117 -2.78 -1.50 -19.21
CA ILE A 117 -3.23 -2.63 -18.40
C ILE A 117 -3.39 -3.85 -19.30
N THR A 118 -2.79 -4.98 -18.91
CA THR A 118 -2.88 -6.22 -19.69
C THR A 118 -4.27 -6.88 -19.52
N ARG A 119 -4.58 -7.89 -20.34
CA ARG A 119 -5.89 -8.58 -20.24
C ARG A 119 -6.03 -9.28 -18.88
N VAL A 120 -4.97 -9.95 -18.43
CA VAL A 120 -4.91 -10.53 -17.08
C VAL A 120 -4.86 -9.42 -16.03
N GLY A 121 -4.14 -8.33 -16.31
CA GLY A 121 -4.08 -7.12 -15.50
C GLY A 121 -5.45 -6.54 -15.13
N LYS A 122 -6.39 -6.50 -16.07
CA LYS A 122 -7.76 -5.99 -15.84
C LYS A 122 -8.53 -6.90 -14.88
N PHE A 123 -8.34 -8.22 -14.98
CA PHE A 123 -8.96 -9.19 -14.06
C PHE A 123 -8.39 -9.07 -12.65
N ILE A 124 -7.07 -9.13 -12.50
CA ILE A 124 -6.42 -9.11 -11.18
C ILE A 124 -6.70 -7.83 -10.39
N ARG A 125 -6.81 -6.67 -11.06
CA ARG A 125 -7.19 -5.40 -10.42
C ARG A 125 -8.66 -5.36 -10.02
N LYS A 126 -9.54 -5.98 -10.81
CA LYS A 126 -10.98 -6.07 -10.49
C LYS A 126 -11.23 -6.95 -9.26
N THR A 127 -10.42 -7.99 -9.10
CA THR A 127 -10.52 -8.94 -7.98
C THR A 127 -9.56 -8.63 -6.83
N SER A 128 -8.82 -7.51 -6.90
CA SER A 128 -7.77 -7.13 -5.94
C SER A 128 -6.73 -8.23 -5.67
N LEU A 129 -6.53 -9.13 -6.64
CA LEU A 129 -5.52 -10.19 -6.53
C LEU A 129 -4.11 -9.62 -6.66
N ASP A 130 -3.95 -8.45 -7.25
CA ASP A 130 -2.67 -7.76 -7.40
C ASP A 130 -2.01 -7.40 -6.07
N GLU A 131 -2.78 -7.31 -5.00
CA GLU A 131 -2.28 -6.98 -3.65
C GLU A 131 -1.84 -8.21 -2.85
N LEU A 132 -2.10 -9.45 -3.30
CA LEU A 132 -1.72 -10.66 -2.57
C LEU A 132 -0.23 -10.75 -2.20
N PRO A 133 0.73 -10.31 -3.04
CA PRO A 133 2.14 -10.28 -2.65
C PRO A 133 2.44 -9.40 -1.42
N GLN A 134 1.57 -8.46 -1.04
CA GLN A 134 1.71 -7.63 0.17
C GLN A 134 1.60 -8.45 1.47
N LEU A 135 1.00 -9.64 1.43
CA LEU A 135 1.00 -10.57 2.58
C LEU A 135 2.43 -10.88 3.04
N TRP A 136 3.41 -10.86 2.13
CA TRP A 136 4.83 -11.00 2.46
C TRP A 136 5.39 -9.79 3.22
N ASN A 137 4.92 -8.58 2.92
CA ASN A 137 5.27 -7.36 3.67
C ASN A 137 4.71 -7.40 5.09
N ILE A 138 3.47 -7.88 5.23
CA ILE A 138 2.85 -8.08 6.54
C ILE A 138 3.66 -9.11 7.34
N LEU A 139 4.02 -10.24 6.74
CA LEU A 139 4.80 -11.27 7.41
C LEU A 139 6.17 -10.73 7.89
N LYS A 140 6.88 -9.97 7.05
CA LYS A 140 8.16 -9.31 7.41
C LYS A 140 8.02 -8.22 8.47
N GLY A 141 6.83 -7.64 8.61
CA GLY A 141 6.56 -6.54 9.54
C GLY A 141 6.80 -5.16 8.94
N ASP A 142 6.86 -5.07 7.62
CA ASP A 142 6.86 -3.80 6.89
C ASP A 142 5.46 -3.16 6.96
N MET A 143 4.41 -3.99 6.99
CA MET A 143 2.99 -3.60 7.00
C MET A 143 2.19 -4.36 8.06
N SER A 144 0.97 -3.91 8.33
CA SER A 144 -0.05 -4.60 9.16
C SER A 144 -1.29 -4.86 8.31
N ILE A 145 -2.08 -5.88 8.66
CA ILE A 145 -3.35 -6.18 7.95
C ILE A 145 -4.33 -5.02 8.11
N VAL A 146 -4.33 -4.41 9.29
CA VAL A 146 -5.11 -3.21 9.58
C VAL A 146 -4.10 -2.09 9.83
N GLY A 147 -4.04 -1.10 8.93
CA GLY A 147 -3.11 0.01 9.03
C GLY A 147 -3.49 1.14 8.08
N VAL A 148 -2.94 2.33 8.31
CA VAL A 148 -3.10 3.46 7.38
C VAL A 148 -2.45 3.12 6.06
N ARG A 149 -3.13 3.48 4.98
CA ARG A 149 -2.65 3.26 3.62
C ARG A 149 -1.32 4.01 3.41
N ASP A 150 -0.28 3.29 3.01
CA ASP A 150 1.04 3.87 2.78
C ASP A 150 0.97 4.91 1.66
N ILE A 151 1.53 6.09 1.93
CA ILE A 151 1.61 7.16 0.94
C ILE A 151 2.73 6.85 -0.05
N ILE A 152 2.50 7.22 -1.31
CA ILE A 152 3.56 7.24 -2.32
C ILE A 152 4.63 8.20 -1.81
N GLY A 153 5.83 7.70 -1.57
CA GLY A 153 6.98 8.52 -1.19
C GLY A 153 7.40 9.37 -2.37
N THR A 154 6.72 10.49 -2.61
CA THR A 154 7.31 11.57 -3.40
C THR A 154 8.29 12.27 -2.47
N THR A 155 9.57 12.29 -2.85
CA THR A 155 10.68 12.83 -2.06
C THR A 155 10.62 14.35 -1.89
N LYS A 156 9.46 15.00 -2.09
CA LYS A 156 9.29 16.46 -2.01
C LYS A 156 8.22 16.97 -1.05
N GLU A 157 7.38 16.11 -0.47
CA GLU A 157 6.48 16.53 0.62
C GLU A 157 6.87 15.85 1.93
N LYS A 158 7.49 16.64 2.83
CA LYS A 158 7.73 16.24 4.22
C LYS A 158 6.39 15.79 4.82
N PRO A 159 6.27 14.56 5.37
CA PRO A 159 4.99 14.11 5.85
C PRO A 159 4.78 14.60 7.28
N GLN A 160 4.22 15.81 7.45
CA GLN A 160 3.59 16.18 8.73
C GLN A 160 2.38 15.27 9.04
N PHE A 161 1.86 14.54 8.06
CA PHE A 161 0.71 13.63 8.21
C PHE A 161 1.07 12.16 8.50
N SER A 162 2.34 11.74 8.42
CA SER A 162 2.74 10.32 8.65
C SER A 162 2.80 9.97 10.15
N ALA A 163 3.05 10.95 11.02
CA ALA A 163 3.21 10.71 12.45
C ALA A 163 1.90 10.40 13.19
N ALA A 164 0.77 10.89 12.68
CA ALA A 164 -0.50 10.90 13.39
C ALA A 164 -1.26 9.56 13.38
N PHE A 165 -1.06 8.68 12.40
CA PHE A 165 -1.96 7.52 12.24
C PHE A 165 -1.32 6.18 11.84
N ALA A 166 0.00 6.08 11.68
CA ALA A 166 0.66 4.78 11.50
C ALA A 166 0.73 4.00 12.83
N MET A 167 -0.42 3.41 13.20
CA MET A 167 -0.64 2.45 14.28
C MET A 167 -0.55 1.03 13.74
#